data_AF-A0A1B6JNP1-F1
#
_entry.id   AF-A0A1B6JNP1-F1
#
_cell.length_a   1.000
_cell.length_b   1.000
_cell.length_c   1.000
_cell.angle_alpha   90.00
_cell.angle_beta   90.00
_cell.angle_gamma   90.00
#
_symmetry.space_group_name_H-M   'P 1'
#
loop_
_entity.id
_entity.type
_entity.pdbx_description
1 polymer ?
#
loop_
_entity_poly.entity_id
_entity_poly.type
_entity_poly.pdbx_seq_one_letter_code
_entity_poly.pdbx_strand_id
1 'polypeptide(L)'
;GVDDMFVIMACRNNLNEIQKKKSLAVQMGLALRHAGVSITVTSFTDIVASTIGGTTILPALESFCLYAAAGVFFTFIYQATFFVAFLVLDEHRVAKQRNPFLLCVTHEKPVQSHNNVAPCSRPIINFIYSRIILTYPVKILVVLTTLGFTGFCIMGLTMLRQEFDPKWFLPPDSHLVKFLNARDLWYGDSGQEAHVLLGRLNYTAELPHIHNLVRQLRSQQDIVKDVNTWYDGFRKYLNFYFNRDIPHE
;
A
#
# COMPACT_ATOMS: atom_id res chain seq x y z
N GLY A 1 10.02 -11.35 -0.37
CA GLY A 1 9.71 -12.27 -1.49
C GLY A 1 10.94 -12.66 -2.32
N VAL A 2 11.17 -11.98 -3.43
CA VAL A 2 12.30 -12.32 -4.34
C VAL A 2 13.65 -11.88 -3.77
N ASP A 3 13.66 -10.77 -3.05
CA ASP A 3 14.78 -10.29 -2.24
C ASP A 3 15.33 -11.35 -1.27
N ASP A 4 14.48 -12.06 -0.55
CA ASP A 4 14.89 -13.10 0.40
C ASP A 4 15.66 -14.24 -0.30
N MET A 5 15.25 -14.62 -1.51
CA MET A 5 15.93 -15.63 -2.32
C MET A 5 17.34 -15.18 -2.70
N PHE A 6 17.50 -13.90 -3.08
CA PHE A 6 18.80 -13.32 -3.36
C PHE A 6 19.70 -13.25 -2.12
N VAL A 7 19.13 -12.93 -0.94
CA VAL A 7 19.88 -12.91 0.32
C VAL A 7 20.38 -14.31 0.69
N ILE A 8 19.54 -15.35 0.58
CA ILE A 8 19.95 -16.75 0.83
C ILE A 8 21.10 -17.15 -0.10
N MET A 9 20.95 -16.88 -1.41
CA MET A 9 21.98 -17.21 -2.40
C MET A 9 23.28 -16.41 -2.16
N ALA A 10 23.18 -15.13 -1.80
CA ALA A 10 24.34 -14.30 -1.50
C ALA A 10 25.09 -14.79 -0.25
N CYS A 11 24.37 -15.15 0.83
CA CYS A 11 24.96 -15.71 2.05
C CYS A 11 25.69 -17.03 1.77
N ARG A 12 25.12 -17.88 0.91
CA ARG A 12 25.79 -19.11 0.46
C ARG A 12 27.06 -18.81 -0.33
N ASN A 13 26.99 -17.94 -1.33
CA ASN A 13 28.13 -17.62 -2.20
C ASN A 13 29.29 -16.96 -1.42
N ASN A 14 28.97 -16.26 -0.33
CA ASN A 14 29.93 -15.62 0.56
C ASN A 14 30.45 -16.54 1.69
N LEU A 15 30.15 -17.84 1.70
CA LEU A 15 30.73 -18.78 2.68
C LEU A 15 32.26 -18.87 2.52
N ASN A 16 32.96 -19.09 3.64
CA ASN A 16 34.42 -19.23 3.63
C ASN A 16 34.87 -20.52 2.93
N GLU A 17 36.09 -20.55 2.40
CA GLU A 17 36.65 -21.73 1.71
C GLU A 17 36.64 -23.02 2.57
N ILE A 18 36.83 -22.89 3.89
CA ILE A 18 36.71 -24.01 4.83
C ILE A 18 35.26 -24.50 4.94
N GLN A 19 34.29 -23.59 4.89
CA GLN A 19 32.87 -23.92 4.98
C GLN A 19 32.36 -24.53 3.67
N LYS A 20 32.85 -24.06 2.52
CA LYS A 20 32.56 -24.62 1.19
C LYS A 20 33.04 -26.06 1.00
N LYS A 21 34.01 -26.52 1.79
CA LYS A 21 34.47 -27.93 1.77
C LYS A 21 33.56 -28.88 2.55
N LYS A 22 32.61 -28.37 3.35
CA LYS A 22 31.66 -29.21 4.11
C LYS A 22 30.57 -29.78 3.20
N SER A 23 29.80 -30.75 3.69
CA SER A 23 28.65 -31.29 2.96
C SER A 23 27.64 -30.19 2.60
N LEU A 24 26.93 -30.37 1.48
CA LEU A 24 25.97 -29.38 0.97
C LEU A 24 24.89 -29.01 2.00
N ALA A 25 24.40 -29.98 2.77
CA ALA A 25 23.45 -29.75 3.86
C ALA A 25 23.99 -28.79 4.92
N VAL A 26 25.26 -28.93 5.31
CA VAL A 26 25.91 -28.05 6.30
C VAL A 26 26.14 -26.65 5.72
N GLN A 27 26.49 -26.54 4.43
CA GLN A 27 26.62 -25.25 3.76
C GLN A 27 25.30 -24.48 3.74
N MET A 28 24.21 -25.14 3.36
CA MET A 28 22.89 -24.51 3.36
C MET A 28 22.41 -24.15 4.77
N GLY A 29 22.67 -25.01 5.76
CA GLY A 29 22.37 -24.69 7.17
C GLY A 29 23.12 -23.45 7.66
N LEU A 30 24.40 -23.28 7.27
CA LEU A 30 25.17 -22.07 7.60
C LEU A 30 24.65 -20.82 6.86
N ALA A 31 24.27 -20.95 5.59
CA ALA A 31 23.69 -19.85 4.82
C ALA A 31 22.36 -19.40 5.42
N LEU A 32 21.47 -20.35 5.73
CA LEU A 32 20.18 -20.09 6.39
C LEU A 32 20.33 -19.53 7.80
N ARG A 33 21.35 -19.94 8.56
CA ARG A 33 21.62 -19.35 9.88
C ARG A 33 21.90 -17.85 9.78
N HIS A 34 22.58 -17.40 8.73
CA HIS A 34 22.91 -15.98 8.54
C HIS A 34 21.79 -15.21 7.84
N ALA A 35 21.22 -15.75 6.77
CA ALA A 35 20.13 -15.10 6.02
C ALA A 35 18.80 -15.13 6.77
N GLY A 36 18.49 -16.25 7.43
CA GLY A 36 17.18 -16.55 8.00
C GLY A 36 16.77 -15.61 9.13
N VAL A 37 17.71 -15.09 9.92
CA VAL A 37 17.39 -14.09 10.96
C VAL A 37 16.84 -12.82 10.33
N SER A 38 17.50 -12.30 9.29
CA SER A 38 17.04 -11.10 8.58
C SER A 38 15.68 -11.33 7.92
N ILE A 39 15.52 -12.45 7.20
CA ILE A 39 14.29 -12.81 6.47
C ILE A 39 13.11 -12.99 7.41
N THR A 40 13.34 -13.61 8.58
CA THR A 40 12.28 -13.81 9.59
C THR A 40 11.83 -12.48 10.16
N VAL A 41 12.75 -11.56 10.47
CA VAL A 41 12.41 -10.24 11.00
C VAL A 41 11.61 -9.44 9.98
N THR A 42 12.07 -9.36 8.72
CA THR A 42 11.37 -8.60 7.67
C THR A 42 9.98 -9.19 7.39
N SER A 43 9.89 -10.51 7.21
CA SER A 43 8.60 -11.18 6.97
C SER A 43 7.64 -10.99 8.15
N PHE A 44 8.13 -11.09 9.39
CA PHE A 44 7.30 -10.86 10.57
C PHE A 44 6.79 -9.42 10.65
N THR A 45 7.67 -8.43 10.43
CA THR A 45 7.27 -7.03 10.44
C THR A 45 6.27 -6.72 9.33
N ASP A 46 6.41 -7.31 8.14
CA ASP A 46 5.49 -7.14 7.02
C ASP A 46 4.11 -7.75 7.30
N ILE A 47 4.07 -8.94 7.93
CA ILE A 47 2.81 -9.57 8.35
C ILE A 47 2.10 -8.70 9.39
N VAL A 48 2.83 -8.21 10.40
CA VAL A 48 2.25 -7.34 11.44
C VAL A 48 1.75 -6.02 10.84
N ALA A 49 2.56 -5.36 10.02
CA ALA A 49 2.19 -4.10 9.37
C ALA A 49 0.95 -4.29 8.46
N SER A 50 0.92 -5.36 7.67
CA SER A 50 -0.23 -5.69 6.81
C SER A 50 -1.47 -6.04 7.64
N THR A 51 -1.32 -6.76 8.74
CA THR A 51 -2.45 -7.09 9.64
C THR A 51 -3.04 -5.83 10.28
N ILE A 52 -2.19 -4.89 10.73
CA ILE A 52 -2.62 -3.58 11.24
C ILE A 52 -3.30 -2.77 10.13
N GLY A 53 -2.77 -2.80 8.90
CA GLY A 53 -3.43 -2.18 7.75
C GLY A 53 -4.83 -2.77 7.47
N GLY A 54 -5.02 -4.04 7.81
CA GLY A 54 -6.30 -4.74 7.71
C GLY A 54 -7.39 -4.21 8.65
N THR A 55 -7.06 -3.48 9.72
CA THR A 55 -8.07 -2.94 10.67
C THR A 55 -8.71 -1.62 10.19
N THR A 56 -8.55 -1.28 8.92
CA THR A 56 -9.10 -0.06 8.31
C THR A 56 -10.61 -0.16 8.08
N ILE A 57 -11.31 0.97 8.08
CA ILE A 57 -12.76 1.05 7.79
C ILE A 57 -13.11 0.83 6.32
N LEU A 58 -12.12 0.90 5.41
CA LEU A 58 -12.33 0.76 3.97
C LEU A 58 -12.25 -0.72 3.56
N PRO A 59 -13.36 -1.39 3.21
CA PRO A 59 -13.39 -2.85 3.01
C PRO A 59 -12.44 -3.36 1.92
N ALA A 60 -12.21 -2.53 0.89
CA ALA A 60 -11.27 -2.85 -0.19
C ALA A 60 -9.82 -2.92 0.31
N LEU A 61 -9.42 -1.99 1.18
CA LEU A 61 -8.08 -1.98 1.78
C LEU A 61 -7.93 -3.05 2.85
N GLU A 62 -8.97 -3.28 3.65
CA GLU A 62 -9.02 -4.37 4.63
C GLU A 62 -8.72 -5.72 3.95
N SER A 63 -9.48 -6.05 2.90
CA SER A 63 -9.30 -7.30 2.16
C SER A 63 -7.89 -7.40 1.55
N PHE A 64 -7.42 -6.32 0.91
CA PHE A 64 -6.09 -6.28 0.32
C PHE A 64 -4.98 -6.55 1.35
N CYS A 65 -5.04 -5.88 2.50
CA CYS A 65 -4.07 -6.01 3.57
C CYS A 65 -4.07 -7.42 4.20
N LEU A 66 -5.24 -8.04 4.39
CA LEU A 66 -5.34 -9.41 4.89
C LEU A 66 -4.78 -10.43 3.89
N TYR A 67 -5.08 -10.28 2.59
CA TYR A 67 -4.48 -11.12 1.55
C TYR A 67 -2.97 -10.93 1.45
N ALA A 68 -2.47 -9.69 1.61
CA ALA A 68 -1.04 -9.41 1.66
C ALA A 68 -0.37 -10.09 2.87
N ALA A 69 -0.96 -9.99 4.06
CA ALA A 69 -0.44 -10.65 5.26
C ALA A 69 -0.35 -12.18 5.08
N ALA A 70 -1.42 -12.81 4.57
CA ALA A 70 -1.43 -14.23 4.26
C ALA A 70 -0.39 -14.58 3.18
N GLY A 71 -0.29 -13.76 2.14
CA GLY A 71 0.69 -13.90 1.06
C GLY A 71 2.12 -13.89 1.59
N VAL A 72 2.48 -12.89 2.40
CA VAL A 72 3.82 -12.80 3.01
C VAL A 72 4.09 -14.03 3.88
N PHE A 73 3.14 -14.45 4.71
CA PHE A 73 3.27 -15.64 5.54
C PHE A 73 3.55 -16.91 4.72
N PHE A 74 2.79 -17.17 3.65
CA PHE A 74 3.04 -18.32 2.79
C PHE A 74 4.36 -18.19 2.01
N THR A 75 4.73 -16.99 1.56
CA THR A 75 6.02 -16.79 0.90
C THR A 75 7.19 -17.08 1.83
N PHE A 76 7.10 -16.71 3.11
CA PHE A 76 8.10 -17.03 4.12
C PHE A 76 8.25 -18.55 4.31
N ILE A 77 7.13 -19.28 4.43
CA ILE A 77 7.15 -20.75 4.53
C ILE A 77 7.78 -21.38 3.29
N TYR A 78 7.37 -20.94 2.10
CA TYR A 78 7.87 -21.48 0.84
C TYR A 78 9.35 -21.16 0.59
N GLN A 79 9.83 -19.99 1.00
CA GLN A 79 11.25 -19.67 0.94
C GLN A 79 12.08 -20.53 1.91
N ALA A 80 11.61 -20.72 3.14
CA ALA A 80 12.32 -21.51 4.14
C ALA A 80 12.37 -23.00 3.80
N THR A 81 11.34 -23.53 3.12
CA THR A 81 11.20 -24.96 2.82
C THR A 81 11.47 -25.28 1.35
N PHE A 82 10.51 -24.97 0.46
CA PHE A 82 10.55 -25.34 -0.95
C PHE A 82 11.74 -24.73 -1.69
N PHE A 83 11.96 -23.43 -1.55
CA PHE A 83 13.05 -22.75 -2.24
C PHE A 83 14.42 -23.32 -1.83
N VAL A 84 14.65 -23.52 -0.53
CA VAL A 84 15.90 -24.13 -0.03
C VAL A 84 16.05 -25.55 -0.56
N ALA A 85 14.99 -26.35 -0.58
CA ALA A 85 15.03 -27.70 -1.13
C ALA A 85 15.39 -27.71 -2.63
N PHE A 86 14.75 -26.84 -3.42
CA PHE A 86 15.09 -26.69 -4.84
C PHE A 86 16.51 -26.17 -5.05
N LEU A 87 16.98 -25.26 -4.20
CA LEU A 87 18.36 -24.77 -4.25
C LEU A 87 19.36 -25.91 -3.99
N VAL A 88 19.09 -26.79 -3.01
CA VAL A 88 19.93 -27.99 -2.76
C VAL A 88 19.94 -28.92 -3.98
N LEU A 89 18.79 -29.14 -4.62
CA LEU A 89 18.70 -29.96 -5.83
C LEU A 89 19.45 -29.34 -7.01
N ASP A 90 19.36 -28.03 -7.19
CA ASP A 90 20.10 -27.30 -8.21
C ASP A 90 21.61 -27.40 -7.97
N GLU A 91 22.05 -27.31 -6.71
CA GLU A 91 23.46 -27.49 -6.38
C GLU A 91 23.97 -28.92 -6.63
N HIS A 92 23.13 -29.94 -6.41
CA HIS A 92 23.46 -31.30 -6.84
C HIS A 92 23.57 -31.42 -8.37
N ARG A 93 22.73 -30.70 -9.13
CA ARG A 93 22.83 -30.63 -10.60
C ARG A 93 24.13 -29.95 -11.03
N VAL A 94 24.47 -28.82 -10.42
CA VAL A 94 25.71 -28.07 -10.70
C VAL A 94 26.94 -28.90 -10.37
N ALA A 95 26.95 -29.61 -9.23
CA ALA A 95 28.03 -30.52 -8.87
C ALA A 95 28.23 -31.66 -9.90
N LYS A 96 27.14 -32.11 -10.55
CA LYS A 96 27.16 -33.11 -11.62
C LYS A 96 27.40 -32.53 -13.02
N GLN A 97 27.65 -31.21 -13.15
CA GLN A 97 27.90 -30.53 -14.43
C GLN A 97 26.79 -30.74 -15.48
N ARG A 98 25.53 -30.85 -15.02
CA ARG A 98 24.37 -31.03 -15.90
C ARG A 98 23.79 -29.70 -16.36
N ASN A 99 23.32 -29.62 -17.60
CA ASN A 99 22.73 -28.41 -18.16
C ASN A 99 21.45 -27.98 -17.38
N PRO A 100 21.24 -26.67 -17.12
CA PRO A 100 20.07 -26.18 -16.39
C PRO A 100 18.73 -26.38 -17.11
N PHE A 101 18.72 -26.36 -18.44
CA PHE A 101 17.50 -26.53 -19.24
C PHE A 101 17.28 -27.97 -19.71
N LEU A 102 18.37 -28.73 -19.90
CA LEU A 102 18.35 -30.11 -20.37
C LEU A 102 19.09 -31.02 -19.38
N LEU A 103 18.37 -31.52 -18.37
CA LEU A 103 18.92 -32.30 -17.26
C LEU A 103 19.69 -33.58 -17.69
N CYS A 104 19.47 -34.07 -18.91
CA CYS A 104 20.12 -35.26 -19.46
C CYS A 104 21.48 -34.97 -20.12
N VAL A 105 21.78 -33.70 -20.42
CA VAL A 105 23.05 -33.30 -21.05
C VAL A 105 24.07 -33.02 -19.97
N THR A 106 25.15 -33.81 -19.93
CA THR A 106 26.31 -33.59 -19.06
C THR A 106 27.40 -32.94 -19.87
N HIS A 107 27.97 -31.84 -19.37
CA HIS A 107 29.09 -31.19 -20.04
C HIS A 107 30.39 -31.94 -19.71
N GLU A 108 31.10 -32.41 -20.74
CA GLU A 108 32.41 -33.04 -20.57
C GLU A 108 33.51 -31.97 -20.46
N LYS A 109 34.34 -32.12 -19.41
CA LYS A 109 35.42 -31.25 -18.92
C LYS A 109 34.94 -30.14 -17.96
N PRO A 110 35.69 -29.90 -16.86
CA PRO A 110 35.46 -28.74 -16.03
C PRO A 110 35.94 -27.54 -16.83
N VAL A 111 35.04 -26.85 -17.52
CA VAL A 111 35.22 -25.40 -17.66
C VAL A 111 35.33 -24.94 -16.22
N GLN A 112 36.53 -24.50 -15.81
CA GLN A 112 36.76 -23.93 -14.50
C GLN A 112 35.56 -23.02 -14.24
N SER A 113 34.66 -23.45 -13.34
CA SER A 113 33.50 -22.68 -12.90
C SER A 113 34.01 -21.28 -12.77
N HIS A 114 33.50 -20.34 -13.58
CA HIS A 114 33.94 -18.95 -13.68
C HIS A 114 34.37 -18.44 -12.29
N ASN A 115 35.63 -18.69 -11.93
CA ASN A 115 36.13 -18.43 -10.61
C ASN A 115 36.39 -16.94 -10.69
N ASN A 116 35.56 -16.18 -10.00
CA ASN A 116 35.65 -14.73 -9.86
C ASN A 116 35.07 -13.88 -11.01
N VAL A 117 33.90 -14.21 -11.56
CA VAL A 117 33.00 -13.09 -11.92
C VAL A 117 32.30 -12.68 -10.64
N ALA A 118 33.02 -11.98 -9.77
CA ALA A 118 32.34 -11.05 -8.90
C ALA A 118 31.40 -10.24 -9.80
N PRO A 119 30.11 -10.06 -9.44
CA PRO A 119 29.23 -9.18 -10.19
C PRO A 119 30.01 -7.92 -10.54
N CYS A 120 29.99 -7.48 -11.80
CA CYS A 120 30.76 -6.31 -12.24
C CYS A 120 30.51 -5.09 -11.31
N SER A 121 29.36 -5.08 -10.62
CA SER A 121 28.99 -4.16 -9.56
C SER A 121 29.79 -4.25 -8.24
N ARG A 122 30.24 -5.42 -7.77
CA ARG A 122 30.97 -5.55 -6.48
C ARG A 122 32.24 -4.68 -6.38
N PRO A 123 33.16 -4.68 -7.36
CA PRO A 123 34.34 -3.81 -7.28
C PRO A 123 33.99 -2.32 -7.36
N ILE A 124 32.97 -1.96 -8.15
CA ILE A 124 32.48 -0.57 -8.25
C ILE A 124 31.85 -0.12 -6.92
N ILE A 125 30.99 -0.95 -6.32
CA ILE A 125 30.35 -0.69 -5.03
C ILE A 125 31.42 -0.53 -3.94
N ASN A 126 32.39 -1.46 -3.88
CA ASN A 126 33.47 -1.38 -2.91
C ASN A 126 34.31 -0.11 -3.11
N PHE A 127 34.59 0.29 -4.34
CA PHE A 127 35.31 1.53 -4.64
C PHE A 127 34.54 2.77 -4.15
N ILE A 128 33.25 2.88 -4.46
CA ILE A 128 32.40 4.00 -4.04
C ILE A 128 32.26 4.03 -2.51
N TYR A 129 31.94 2.90 -1.88
CA TYR A 129 31.75 2.83 -0.42
C TYR A 129 33.03 3.14 0.34
N SER A 130 34.13 2.44 0.02
CA SER A 130 35.38 2.55 0.78
C SER A 130 36.10 3.88 0.56
N ARG A 131 36.06 4.42 -0.66
CA ARG A 131 36.90 5.56 -1.05
C ARG A 131 36.16 6.90 -1.02
N ILE A 132 34.85 6.89 -1.21
CA ILE A 132 34.03 8.11 -1.30
C ILE A 132 33.14 8.26 -0.07
N ILE A 133 32.27 7.28 0.22
CA ILE A 133 31.24 7.42 1.27
C ILE A 133 31.83 7.40 2.69
N LEU A 134 32.87 6.62 2.92
CA LEU A 134 33.46 6.44 4.25
C LEU A 134 34.37 7.60 4.72
N THR A 135 34.70 8.56 3.85
CA THR A 135 35.53 9.73 4.17
C THR A 135 34.77 10.70 5.08
N TYR A 136 35.41 11.22 6.13
CA TYR A 136 34.80 12.15 7.09
C TYR A 136 34.01 13.33 6.49
N PRO A 137 34.52 14.09 5.49
CA PRO A 137 33.74 15.19 4.91
C PRO A 137 32.46 14.71 4.21
N VAL A 138 32.51 13.55 3.55
CA VAL A 138 31.35 12.98 2.85
C VAL A 138 30.31 12.47 3.85
N LYS A 139 30.73 11.87 4.97
CA LYS A 139 29.79 11.49 6.04
C LYS A 139 29.01 12.69 6.58
N ILE A 140 29.70 13.80 6.86
CA ILE A 140 29.05 15.03 7.34
C ILE A 140 28.06 15.53 6.29
N LEU A 141 28.46 15.55 5.01
CA LEU A 141 27.59 15.95 3.91
C LEU A 141 26.34 15.06 3.78
N VAL A 142 26.48 13.73 3.88
CA VAL A 142 25.36 12.79 3.83
C VAL A 142 24.38 13.03 4.99
N VAL A 143 24.89 13.24 6.20
CA VAL A 143 24.05 13.53 7.38
C VAL A 143 23.32 14.86 7.21
N LEU A 144 24.01 15.92 6.79
CA LEU A 144 23.38 17.23 6.54
C LEU A 144 22.31 17.16 5.44
N THR A 145 22.59 16.43 4.36
CA THR A 145 21.62 16.24 3.27
C THR A 145 20.39 15.46 3.75
N THR A 146 20.59 14.41 4.54
CA THR A 146 19.49 13.61 5.09
C THR A 146 18.64 14.45 6.05
N LEU A 147 19.25 15.27 6.91
CA LEU A 147 18.53 16.19 7.79
C LEU A 147 17.75 17.27 7.02
N GLY A 148 18.36 17.84 5.98
CA GLY A 148 17.69 18.80 5.09
C GLY A 148 16.48 18.18 4.38
N PHE A 149 16.65 16.98 3.82
CA PHE A 149 15.55 16.25 3.17
C PHE A 149 14.45 15.87 4.16
N THR A 150 14.81 15.46 5.38
CA THR A 150 13.83 15.19 6.44
C THR A 150 13.02 16.43 6.79
N GLY A 151 13.68 17.59 6.92
CA GLY A 151 12.99 18.87 7.13
C GLY A 151 12.04 19.23 5.98
N PHE A 152 12.47 19.00 4.74
CA PHE A 152 11.62 19.18 3.56
C PHE A 152 10.41 18.24 3.57
N CYS A 153 10.58 16.97 3.92
CA CYS A 153 9.47 16.02 4.08
C CYS A 153 8.49 16.47 5.17
N ILE A 154 8.96 16.97 6.31
CA ILE A 154 8.10 17.49 7.39
C ILE A 154 7.26 18.67 6.88
N MET A 155 7.88 19.61 6.15
CA MET A 155 7.15 20.71 5.52
C MET A 155 6.14 20.22 4.46
N GLY A 156 6.51 19.20 3.69
CA GLY A 156 5.58 18.55 2.74
C GLY A 156 4.37 17.92 3.45
N LEU A 157 4.58 17.33 4.63
CA LEU A 157 3.51 16.76 5.44
C LEU A 157 2.56 17.83 5.98
N THR A 158 3.04 19.03 6.34
CA THR A 158 2.15 20.12 6.80
C THR A 158 1.30 20.71 5.66
N MET A 159 1.72 20.53 4.41
CA MET A 159 0.98 20.98 3.23
C MET A 159 0.08 19.90 2.63
N LEU A 160 0.09 18.68 3.17
CA LEU A 160 -0.70 17.58 2.63
C LEU A 160 -2.19 17.85 2.84
N ARG A 161 -2.93 18.02 1.73
CA ARG A 161 -4.39 18.15 1.75
C ARG A 161 -5.04 16.80 1.49
N GLN A 162 -6.10 16.51 2.23
CA GLN A 162 -6.94 15.35 1.97
C GLN A 162 -7.93 15.71 0.85
N GLU A 163 -7.70 15.18 -0.34
CA GLU A 163 -8.63 15.27 -1.46
C GLU A 163 -9.06 13.86 -1.87
N PHE A 164 -10.37 13.69 -2.09
CA PHE A 164 -10.95 12.45 -2.56
C PHE A 164 -11.87 12.75 -3.73
N ASP A 165 -11.42 12.45 -4.96
CA ASP A 165 -12.23 12.51 -6.17
C ASP A 165 -12.54 11.08 -6.65
N PRO A 166 -13.81 10.63 -6.61
CA PRO A 166 -14.22 9.35 -7.15
C PRO A 166 -13.85 9.13 -8.62
N LYS A 167 -13.64 10.21 -9.40
CA LYS A 167 -13.24 10.11 -10.81
C LYS A 167 -11.90 9.40 -11.01
N TRP A 168 -11.01 9.41 -10.02
CA TRP A 168 -9.71 8.74 -10.11
C TRP A 168 -9.82 7.21 -10.17
N PHE A 169 -10.94 6.64 -9.72
CA PHE A 169 -11.20 5.21 -9.83
C PHE A 169 -11.80 4.81 -11.20
N LEU A 170 -12.15 5.79 -12.03
CA LEU A 170 -12.72 5.56 -13.36
C LEU A 170 -11.64 5.57 -14.43
N PRO A 171 -11.77 4.74 -15.48
CA PRO A 171 -10.90 4.83 -16.64
C PRO A 171 -11.01 6.24 -17.28
N PRO A 172 -9.87 6.89 -17.61
CA PRO A 172 -9.86 8.29 -18.05
C PRO A 172 -10.63 8.50 -19.36
N ASP A 173 -10.65 7.50 -20.24
CA ASP A 173 -11.36 7.55 -21.53
C ASP A 173 -12.85 7.22 -21.46
N SER A 174 -13.37 6.87 -20.27
CA SER A 174 -14.76 6.45 -20.11
C SER A 174 -15.75 7.58 -20.41
N HIS A 175 -16.90 7.22 -20.99
CA HIS A 175 -17.99 8.16 -21.24
C HIS A 175 -18.46 8.87 -19.96
N LEU A 176 -18.39 8.17 -18.82
CA LEU A 176 -18.78 8.71 -17.53
C LEU A 176 -17.85 9.86 -17.09
N VAL A 177 -16.52 9.72 -17.23
CA VAL A 177 -15.58 10.80 -16.90
C VAL A 177 -15.82 12.02 -17.79
N LYS A 178 -16.07 11.83 -19.09
CA LYS A 178 -16.40 12.93 -20.03
C LYS A 178 -17.68 13.65 -19.61
N PHE A 179 -18.71 12.90 -19.23
CA PHE A 179 -19.96 13.46 -18.72
C PHE A 179 -19.75 14.23 -17.41
N LEU A 180 -19.04 13.66 -16.44
CA LEU A 180 -18.78 14.31 -15.16
C LEU A 180 -17.97 15.60 -15.33
N ASN A 181 -16.97 15.61 -16.20
CA ASN A 181 -16.19 16.81 -16.49
C ASN A 181 -17.04 17.89 -17.18
N ALA A 182 -17.91 17.51 -18.13
CA ALA A 182 -18.84 18.44 -18.75
C ALA A 182 -19.84 18.99 -17.72
N ARG A 183 -20.38 18.13 -16.85
CA ARG A 183 -21.29 18.53 -15.78
C ARG A 183 -20.61 19.52 -14.83
N ASP A 184 -19.39 19.26 -14.41
CA ASP A 184 -18.70 20.13 -13.46
C ASP A 184 -18.30 21.47 -14.10
N LEU A 185 -18.01 21.49 -15.41
CA LEU A 185 -17.75 22.72 -16.18
C LEU A 185 -19.00 23.59 -16.35
N TRP A 186 -20.14 22.99 -16.71
CA TRP A 186 -21.36 23.73 -17.04
C TRP A 186 -22.32 23.92 -15.85
N TYR A 187 -22.25 23.05 -14.84
CA TYR A 187 -23.17 22.99 -13.70
C TYR A 187 -22.46 22.90 -12.34
N GLY A 188 -21.18 23.30 -12.24
CA GLY A 188 -20.42 23.29 -10.99
C GLY A 188 -21.13 24.01 -9.82
N ASP A 189 -21.83 25.11 -10.11
CA ASP A 189 -22.57 25.92 -9.11
C ASP A 189 -23.93 25.32 -8.69
N SER A 190 -24.30 24.16 -9.21
CA SER A 190 -25.57 23.51 -8.87
C SER A 190 -25.47 22.63 -7.63
N GLY A 191 -24.25 22.30 -7.17
CA GLY A 191 -24.02 21.43 -6.02
C GLY A 191 -24.51 20.00 -6.25
N GLN A 192 -24.71 19.24 -5.17
CA GLN A 192 -25.36 17.93 -5.19
C GLN A 192 -26.64 17.95 -4.36
N GLU A 193 -27.64 17.19 -4.81
CA GLU A 193 -28.88 17.02 -4.05
C GLU A 193 -28.60 16.18 -2.79
N ALA A 194 -29.00 16.71 -1.64
CA ALA A 194 -28.94 16.03 -0.36
C ALA A 194 -30.34 15.86 0.20
N HIS A 195 -30.65 14.66 0.70
CA HIS A 195 -31.93 14.37 1.33
C HIS A 195 -31.79 14.28 2.84
N VAL A 196 -32.57 15.08 3.56
CA VAL A 196 -32.68 14.98 5.02
C VAL A 196 -33.87 14.08 5.35
N LEU A 197 -33.57 12.87 5.82
CA LEU A 197 -34.58 11.90 6.22
C LEU A 197 -34.85 12.03 7.72
N LEU A 198 -36.10 12.33 8.07
CA LEU A 198 -36.56 12.36 9.46
C LEU A 198 -36.93 10.93 9.89
N GLY A 199 -36.30 10.46 10.96
CA GLY A 199 -36.55 9.13 11.53
C GLY A 199 -37.84 9.04 12.35
N ARG A 200 -37.84 8.20 13.39
CA ARG A 200 -39.01 8.01 14.25
C ARG A 200 -39.22 9.22 15.17
N LEU A 201 -40.12 10.12 14.77
CA LEU A 201 -40.55 11.28 15.54
C LEU A 201 -42.05 11.22 15.81
N ASN A 202 -42.50 11.84 16.91
CA ASN A 202 -43.91 12.16 17.06
C ASN A 202 -44.23 13.40 16.22
N TYR A 203 -44.48 13.18 14.92
CA TYR A 203 -44.66 14.28 13.96
C TYR A 203 -45.68 15.31 14.42
N THR A 204 -46.77 14.89 15.06
CA THR A 204 -47.82 15.80 15.53
C THR A 204 -47.31 16.81 16.55
N ALA A 205 -46.44 16.42 17.47
CA ALA A 205 -45.87 17.31 18.47
C ALA A 205 -44.64 18.07 17.94
N GLU A 206 -43.90 17.48 17.01
CA GLU A 206 -42.62 18.01 16.52
C GLU A 206 -42.75 18.90 15.28
N LEU A 207 -43.96 19.17 14.77
CA LEU A 207 -44.18 20.08 13.63
C LEU A 207 -43.51 21.46 13.79
N PRO A 208 -43.55 22.13 14.96
CA PRO A 208 -42.88 23.42 15.16
C PRO A 208 -41.34 23.31 15.03
N HIS A 209 -40.77 22.18 15.47
CA HIS A 209 -39.33 21.91 15.40
C HIS A 209 -38.90 21.65 13.95
N ILE A 210 -39.71 20.92 13.19
CA ILE A 210 -39.50 20.73 11.74
C ILE A 210 -39.55 22.08 11.02
N HIS A 211 -40.48 22.97 11.37
CA HIS A 211 -40.52 24.32 10.80
C HIS A 211 -39.23 25.10 11.05
N ASN A 212 -38.72 25.05 12.29
CA ASN A 212 -37.49 25.75 12.64
C ASN A 212 -36.27 25.18 11.91
N LEU A 213 -36.19 23.85 11.76
CA LEU A 213 -35.16 23.18 10.96
C LEU A 213 -35.17 23.68 9.50
N VAL A 214 -36.34 23.69 8.85
CA VAL A 214 -36.47 24.18 7.47
C VAL A 214 -36.06 25.65 7.35
N ARG A 215 -36.43 26.47 8.34
CA ARG A 215 -36.03 27.87 8.38
C ARG A 215 -34.51 28.04 8.53
N GLN A 216 -33.88 27.25 9.40
CA GLN A 216 -32.42 27.26 9.57
C GLN A 216 -31.70 26.83 8.29
N LEU A 217 -32.16 25.75 7.64
CA LEU A 217 -31.57 25.30 6.36
C LEU A 217 -31.68 26.38 5.28
N ARG A 218 -32.82 27.07 5.18
CA ARG A 218 -32.98 28.18 4.23
C ARG A 218 -32.15 29.42 4.56
N SER A 219 -31.82 29.61 5.84
CA SER A 219 -30.99 30.75 6.26
C SER A 219 -29.52 30.60 5.84
N GLN A 220 -29.07 29.38 5.59
CA GLN A 220 -27.70 29.07 5.15
C GLN A 220 -27.56 29.09 3.61
N GLN A 221 -27.62 30.30 3.03
CA GLN A 221 -27.48 30.51 1.57
C GLN A 221 -26.06 30.27 1.03
N ASP A 222 -25.09 30.19 1.92
CA ASP A 222 -23.69 29.89 1.68
C ASP A 222 -23.45 28.42 1.29
N ILE A 223 -24.32 27.51 1.75
CA ILE A 223 -24.19 26.07 1.51
C ILE A 223 -25.40 25.52 0.75
N VAL A 224 -26.60 26.06 1.00
CA VAL A 224 -27.87 25.52 0.51
C VAL A 224 -28.52 26.48 -0.48
N LYS A 225 -28.63 26.04 -1.74
CA LYS A 225 -29.22 26.83 -2.82
C LYS A 225 -30.76 26.80 -2.80
N ASP A 226 -31.34 25.63 -2.56
CA ASP A 226 -32.78 25.44 -2.48
C ASP A 226 -33.14 24.37 -1.46
N VAL A 227 -34.30 24.52 -0.83
CA VAL A 227 -34.83 23.61 0.19
C VAL A 227 -36.27 23.26 -0.16
N ASN A 228 -36.43 22.07 -0.73
CA ASN A 228 -37.74 21.48 -1.03
C ASN A 228 -38.24 20.66 0.16
N THR A 229 -39.44 20.97 0.67
CA THR A 229 -39.99 20.33 1.87
C THR A 229 -41.48 20.00 1.70
N TRP A 230 -41.90 18.85 2.26
CA TRP A 230 -43.30 18.50 2.36
C TRP A 230 -44.05 19.38 3.38
N TYR A 231 -43.35 19.88 4.40
CA TYR A 231 -43.91 20.69 5.48
C TYR A 231 -44.57 21.96 4.95
N ASP A 232 -43.91 22.68 4.03
CA ASP A 232 -44.48 23.90 3.46
C ASP A 232 -45.72 23.62 2.62
N GLY A 233 -45.71 22.51 1.86
CA GLY A 233 -46.88 22.06 1.11
C GLY A 233 -48.06 21.73 2.03
N PHE A 234 -47.78 21.03 3.12
CA PHE A 234 -48.78 20.67 4.12
C PHE A 234 -49.34 21.91 4.85
N ARG A 235 -48.49 22.85 5.28
CA ARG A 235 -48.92 24.10 5.90
C ARG A 235 -49.78 24.94 4.95
N LYS A 236 -49.37 25.09 3.68
CA LYS A 236 -50.15 25.80 2.65
C LYS A 236 -51.51 25.14 2.44
N TYR A 237 -51.56 23.81 2.43
CA TYR A 237 -52.82 23.05 2.32
C TYR A 237 -53.75 23.29 3.51
N LEU A 238 -53.24 23.22 4.75
CA LEU A 238 -54.02 23.48 5.96
C LEU A 238 -54.60 24.90 6.00
N ASN A 239 -53.76 25.89 5.68
CA ASN A 239 -54.19 27.29 5.62
C ASN A 239 -55.25 27.50 4.54
N PHE A 240 -55.10 26.90 3.35
CA PHE A 240 -56.03 27.09 2.24
C PHE A 240 -57.41 26.44 2.46
N TYR A 241 -57.45 25.19 2.95
CA TYR A 241 -58.70 24.45 3.06
C TYR A 241 -59.38 24.55 4.43
N PHE A 242 -58.61 24.71 5.51
CA PHE A 242 -59.13 24.68 6.88
C PHE A 242 -58.98 26.00 7.62
N ASN A 243 -58.30 26.99 7.02
CA ASN A 243 -58.03 28.31 7.62
C ASN A 243 -57.39 28.19 9.01
N ARG A 244 -56.56 27.16 9.20
CA ARG A 244 -55.83 26.83 10.44
C ARG A 244 -54.34 26.82 10.15
N ASP A 245 -53.58 27.58 10.94
CA ASP A 245 -52.12 27.49 10.92
C ASP A 245 -51.62 26.47 11.95
N ILE A 246 -50.41 25.96 11.74
CA ILE A 246 -49.77 25.04 12.67
C ILE A 246 -49.32 25.85 13.89
N PRO A 247 -49.73 25.49 15.13
CA PRO A 247 -49.33 26.22 16.32
C PRO A 247 -47.82 26.29 16.45
N HIS A 248 -47.30 27.45 16.87
CA HIS A 248 -45.87 27.71 16.98
C HIS A 248 -45.24 27.21 18.30
N GLU A 249 -46.03 26.55 19.15
CA GLU A 249 -45.62 25.93 20.42
C GLU A 249 -46.35 24.60 20.63
#